data_AF-A0A845ABJ4-F1
#
_entry.id   AF-A0A845ABJ4-F1
#
_cell.length_a   1.000
_cell.length_b   1.000
_cell.length_c   1.000
_cell.angle_alpha   90.00
_cell.angle_beta   90.00
_cell.angle_gamma   90.00
#
_symmetry.space_group_name_H-M   'P 1'
#
loop_
_entity.id
_entity.type
_entity.pdbx_description
1 polymer ?
#
loop_
_entity_poly.entity_id
_entity_poly.type
_entity_poly.pdbx_seq_one_letter_code
_entity_poly.pdbx_strand_id
1 'polypeptide(L)'
;MDDEIETLIIDVRASTQGFRSDIDTMRGTLDTTLTDGFAKAGNVLESGLLSAIKRGNMGFDDLKRVALNTMSEIAAQAVQSGVGSLFGNVPSGSSSGGSLGNVLGSTISALLGAPGRATGGPVSPGRAYMVGERGPEMFVPTSAGRVETQTSGGEAPRNVTVGISIAAPRGSSTPAILQRSSRQVASSVRRALAGN
;
A
#
# COMPACT_ATOMS: atom_id res chain seq x y z
N MET A 1 21.17 -49.35 -46.00
CA MET A 1 20.38 -49.14 -44.77
C MET A 1 21.32 -48.92 -43.60
N ASP A 2 22.34 -49.76 -43.38
CA ASP A 2 23.31 -49.57 -42.29
C ASP A 2 24.25 -48.35 -42.49
N ASP A 3 24.68 -48.07 -43.73
CA ASP A 3 25.58 -46.94 -44.03
C ASP A 3 24.95 -45.54 -43.76
N GLU A 4 23.64 -45.42 -43.90
CA GLU A 4 22.90 -44.17 -43.65
C GLU A 4 22.80 -43.86 -42.15
N ILE A 5 22.64 -44.90 -41.33
CA ILE A 5 22.59 -44.77 -39.87
C ILE A 5 23.97 -44.39 -39.32
N GLU A 6 25.04 -44.98 -39.85
CA GLU A 6 26.40 -44.65 -39.43
C GLU A 6 26.77 -43.19 -39.77
N THR A 7 26.36 -42.71 -40.95
CA THR A 7 26.54 -41.31 -41.35
C THR A 7 25.79 -40.35 -40.41
N LEU A 8 24.53 -40.66 -40.06
CA LEU A 8 23.75 -39.86 -39.11
C LEU A 8 24.36 -39.85 -37.70
N ILE A 9 24.91 -40.97 -37.23
CA ILE A 9 25.57 -41.05 -35.92
C ILE A 9 26.86 -40.20 -35.89
N ILE A 10 27.61 -40.18 -36.99
CA ILE A 10 28.82 -39.36 -37.12
C ILE A 10 28.45 -37.87 -37.12
N ASP A 11 27.40 -37.45 -37.82
CA ASP A 11 26.91 -36.06 -37.83
C ASP A 11 26.36 -35.63 -36.45
N VAL A 12 25.62 -36.50 -35.76
CA VAL A 12 25.14 -36.21 -34.40
C VAL A 12 26.31 -36.11 -33.42
N ARG A 13 27.33 -36.97 -33.54
CA ARG A 13 28.54 -36.88 -32.69
C ARG A 13 29.34 -35.61 -32.98
N ALA A 14 29.52 -35.25 -34.26
CA ALA A 14 30.21 -34.03 -34.67
C ALA A 14 29.47 -32.77 -34.19
N SER A 15 28.15 -32.70 -34.38
CA SER A 15 27.33 -31.58 -33.90
C SER A 15 27.33 -31.46 -32.37
N THR A 16 27.30 -32.57 -31.64
CA THR A 16 27.36 -32.54 -30.16
C THR A 16 28.75 -32.11 -29.66
N GLN A 17 29.83 -32.44 -30.38
CA GLN A 17 31.19 -31.96 -30.04
C GLN A 17 31.35 -30.46 -30.33
N GLY A 18 30.83 -29.97 -31.47
CA GLY A 18 30.79 -28.54 -31.79
C GLY A 18 30.00 -27.75 -30.75
N PHE A 19 28.81 -28.24 -30.38
CA PHE A 19 27.96 -27.59 -29.38
C PHE A 19 28.62 -27.48 -27.99
N ARG A 20 29.38 -28.50 -27.56
CA ARG A 20 30.13 -28.44 -26.29
C ARG A 20 31.23 -27.38 -26.34
N SER A 21 31.98 -27.31 -27.44
CA SER A 21 33.01 -26.29 -27.65
C SER A 21 32.42 -24.87 -27.66
N ASP A 22 31.25 -24.70 -28.28
CA ASP A 22 30.55 -23.42 -28.33
C ASP A 22 30.06 -23.00 -26.94
N ILE A 23 29.52 -23.93 -26.14
CA ILE A 23 29.12 -23.65 -24.75
C ILE A 23 30.32 -23.22 -23.91
N ASP A 24 31.47 -23.89 -24.04
CA ASP A 24 32.67 -23.53 -23.27
C ASP A 24 33.17 -22.12 -23.66
N THR A 25 33.06 -21.77 -24.94
CA THR A 25 33.38 -20.43 -25.45
C THR A 25 32.39 -19.37 -24.95
N MET A 26 31.09 -19.66 -25.01
CA MET A 26 30.04 -18.78 -24.47
C MET A 26 30.23 -18.58 -22.97
N ARG A 27 30.58 -19.64 -22.23
CA ARG A 27 30.85 -19.55 -20.79
C ARG A 27 32.06 -18.68 -20.49
N GLY A 28 33.17 -18.83 -21.21
CA GLY A 28 34.37 -18.01 -21.01
C GLY A 28 34.12 -16.53 -21.31
N THR A 29 33.37 -16.22 -22.37
CA THR A 29 33.00 -14.84 -22.73
C THR A 29 32.02 -14.22 -21.72
N LEU A 30 31.03 -14.98 -21.25
CA LEU A 30 30.10 -14.54 -20.21
C LEU A 30 30.82 -14.31 -18.88
N ASP A 31 31.65 -15.24 -18.42
CA ASP A 31 32.39 -15.08 -17.16
C ASP A 31 33.29 -13.84 -17.22
N THR A 32 34.00 -13.61 -18.33
CA THR A 32 34.86 -12.43 -18.50
C THR A 32 34.06 -11.13 -18.51
N THR A 33 32.97 -11.06 -19.29
CA THR A 33 32.15 -9.83 -19.39
C THR A 33 31.38 -9.52 -18.11
N LEU A 34 30.87 -10.54 -17.42
CA LEU A 34 30.19 -10.38 -16.13
C LEU A 34 31.18 -9.96 -15.05
N THR A 35 32.33 -10.61 -14.94
CA THR A 35 33.35 -10.26 -13.93
C THR A 35 33.90 -8.85 -14.13
N ASP A 36 34.20 -8.44 -15.37
CA ASP A 36 34.61 -7.05 -15.67
C ASP A 36 33.49 -6.05 -15.40
N GLY A 37 32.24 -6.41 -15.74
CA GLY A 37 31.07 -5.58 -15.48
C GLY A 37 30.86 -5.34 -13.98
N PHE A 38 30.95 -6.40 -13.17
CA PHE A 38 30.85 -6.32 -11.71
C PHE A 38 32.03 -5.56 -11.10
N ALA A 39 33.26 -5.78 -11.56
CA ALA A 39 34.42 -5.04 -11.11
C ALA A 39 34.27 -3.54 -11.40
N LYS A 40 33.82 -3.16 -12.60
CA LYS A 40 33.59 -1.76 -12.97
C LYS A 40 32.46 -1.13 -12.16
N ALA A 41 31.34 -1.84 -11.96
CA ALA A 41 30.24 -1.38 -11.12
C ALA A 41 30.66 -1.21 -9.66
N GLY A 42 31.45 -2.16 -9.12
CA GLY A 42 32.01 -2.10 -7.78
C GLY A 42 32.90 -0.89 -7.59
N ASN A 43 33.80 -0.59 -8.53
CA ASN A 43 34.65 0.60 -8.49
C ASN A 43 33.85 1.91 -8.52
N VAL A 44 32.77 1.98 -9.31
CA VAL A 44 31.89 3.16 -9.34
C VAL A 44 31.14 3.32 -8.03
N LEU A 45 30.63 2.23 -7.46
CA LEU A 45 29.95 2.22 -6.16
C LEU A 45 30.91 2.63 -5.04
N GLU A 46 32.11 2.05 -5.01
CA GLU A 46 33.16 2.38 -4.05
C GLU A 46 33.56 3.85 -4.16
N SER A 47 33.78 4.35 -5.38
CA SER A 47 34.08 5.77 -5.61
C SER A 47 32.93 6.68 -5.18
N GLY A 48 31.69 6.29 -5.44
CA GLY A 48 30.49 7.01 -5.02
C GLY A 48 30.34 7.04 -3.50
N LEU A 49 30.55 5.90 -2.85
CA LEU A 49 30.46 5.75 -1.40
C LEU A 49 31.61 6.46 -0.69
N LEU A 50 32.85 6.31 -1.15
CA LEU A 50 34.01 7.05 -0.64
C LEU A 50 33.84 8.55 -0.83
N SER A 51 33.27 8.98 -1.95
CA SER A 51 32.95 10.40 -2.19
C SER A 51 31.84 10.88 -1.25
N ALA A 52 30.78 10.10 -1.03
CA ALA A 52 29.70 10.42 -0.09
C ALA A 52 30.18 10.47 1.38
N ILE A 53 31.06 9.53 1.77
CA ILE A 53 31.69 9.49 3.09
C ILE A 53 32.65 10.68 3.26
N LYS A 54 33.51 10.94 2.27
CA LYS A 54 34.47 12.06 2.29
C LYS A 54 33.78 13.43 2.23
N ARG A 55 32.60 13.50 1.60
CA ARG A 55 31.75 14.69 1.57
C ARG A 55 30.97 14.89 2.87
N GLY A 56 30.97 13.89 3.77
CA GLY A 56 30.62 14.04 5.17
C GLY A 56 29.22 14.60 5.39
N ASN A 57 28.21 13.73 5.26
CA ASN A 57 26.82 13.96 5.66
C ASN A 57 26.08 15.08 4.88
N MET A 58 24.96 14.73 4.24
CA MET A 58 23.65 15.40 4.42
C MET A 58 22.60 14.69 3.56
N GLY A 59 22.20 13.49 3.98
CA GLY A 59 21.00 12.85 3.40
C GLY A 59 19.76 13.73 3.57
N PHE A 60 19.72 14.61 4.58
CA PHE A 60 18.54 15.43 4.86
C PHE A 60 18.38 16.64 3.96
N ASP A 61 19.44 17.37 3.62
CA ASP A 61 19.33 18.54 2.73
C ASP A 61 19.10 18.11 1.28
N ASP A 62 19.70 17.01 0.84
CA ASP A 62 19.44 16.45 -0.48
C ASP A 62 18.02 15.86 -0.56
N LEU A 63 17.56 15.14 0.48
CA LEU A 63 16.15 14.71 0.56
C LEU A 63 15.18 15.90 0.61
N LYS A 64 15.52 16.98 1.32
CA LYS A 64 14.72 18.20 1.36
C LYS A 64 14.67 18.88 0.00
N ARG A 65 15.78 18.96 -0.72
CA ARG A 65 15.83 19.53 -2.08
C ARG A 65 15.00 18.70 -3.06
N VAL A 66 15.14 17.37 -3.02
CA VAL A 66 14.34 16.45 -3.85
C VAL A 66 12.85 16.53 -3.48
N ALA A 67 12.52 16.56 -2.19
CA ALA A 67 11.14 16.70 -1.72
C ALA A 67 10.52 18.04 -2.15
N LEU A 68 11.25 19.14 -2.06
CA LEU A 68 10.76 20.46 -2.48
C LEU A 68 10.57 20.54 -4.00
N ASN A 69 11.48 19.95 -4.79
CA ASN A 69 11.35 19.89 -6.25
C ASN A 69 10.18 19.01 -6.68
N THR A 70 10.00 17.84 -6.05
CA THR A 70 8.84 16.97 -6.35
C THR A 70 7.53 17.63 -5.95
N MET A 71 7.48 18.34 -4.82
CA MET A 71 6.29 19.11 -4.43
C MET A 71 5.97 20.26 -5.40
N SER A 72 6.98 20.97 -5.92
CA SER A 72 6.75 22.04 -6.89
C SER A 72 6.31 21.51 -8.25
N GLU A 73 6.83 20.37 -8.68
CA GLU A 73 6.38 19.65 -9.88
C GLU A 73 4.95 19.14 -9.72
N ILE A 74 4.60 18.52 -8.59
CA ILE A 74 3.22 18.08 -8.30
C ILE A 74 2.27 19.26 -8.23
N ALA A 75 2.67 20.39 -7.65
CA ALA A 75 1.85 21.61 -7.61
C ALA A 75 1.64 22.18 -9.01
N ALA A 76 2.69 22.24 -9.85
CA ALA A 76 2.58 22.69 -11.23
C ALA A 76 1.70 21.74 -12.05
N GLN A 77 1.86 20.42 -11.88
CA GLN A 77 1.04 19.40 -12.52
C GLN A 77 -0.42 19.46 -12.04
N ALA A 78 -0.67 19.74 -10.75
CA ALA A 78 -2.00 19.85 -10.18
C ALA A 78 -2.71 21.15 -10.60
N VAL A 79 -1.97 22.25 -10.79
CA VAL A 79 -2.52 23.49 -11.38
C VAL A 79 -2.79 23.29 -12.87
N GLN A 80 -1.87 22.67 -13.62
CA GLN A 80 -2.04 22.40 -15.05
C GLN A 80 -3.17 21.40 -15.30
N SER A 81 -3.26 20.34 -14.49
CA SER A 81 -4.27 19.29 -14.61
C SER A 81 -5.60 19.71 -13.99
N GLY A 82 -5.58 20.45 -12.87
CA GLY A 82 -6.77 20.93 -12.16
C GLY A 82 -7.45 22.09 -12.88
N VAL A 83 -6.71 23.06 -13.43
CA VAL A 83 -7.30 24.11 -14.29
C VAL A 83 -7.66 23.54 -15.67
N GLY A 84 -6.86 22.61 -16.22
CA GLY A 84 -7.21 21.93 -17.48
C GLY A 84 -8.47 21.06 -17.37
N SER A 85 -8.69 20.36 -16.26
CA SER A 85 -9.87 19.50 -16.07
C SER A 85 -11.09 20.24 -15.51
N LEU A 86 -10.89 21.33 -14.76
CA LEU A 86 -12.01 22.14 -14.22
C LEU A 86 -12.45 23.27 -15.15
N PHE A 87 -11.54 23.85 -15.93
CA PHE A 87 -11.83 24.93 -16.88
C PHE A 87 -11.79 24.51 -18.36
N GLY A 88 -11.24 23.34 -18.70
CA GLY A 88 -11.06 22.90 -20.10
C GLY A 88 -12.06 21.88 -20.63
N ASN A 89 -12.98 21.33 -19.82
CA ASN A 89 -13.84 20.23 -20.29
C ASN A 89 -15.27 20.23 -19.70
N VAL A 90 -15.96 21.37 -19.82
CA VAL A 90 -17.44 21.40 -19.84
C VAL A 90 -17.89 21.62 -21.29
N PRO A 91 -18.00 20.58 -22.14
CA PRO A 91 -18.75 20.71 -23.36
C PRO A 91 -20.23 20.56 -23.01
N SER A 92 -20.94 21.67 -23.15
CA SER A 92 -22.37 21.68 -23.42
C SER A 92 -22.65 20.79 -24.63
N GLY A 93 -23.25 19.63 -24.39
CA GLY A 93 -24.00 18.88 -25.40
C GLY A 93 -23.19 18.04 -26.40
N SER A 94 -23.67 16.80 -26.57
CA SER A 94 -23.56 15.96 -27.76
C SER A 94 -22.22 15.26 -28.08
N SER A 95 -22.40 13.96 -28.38
CA SER A 95 -21.69 13.12 -29.35
C SER A 95 -20.24 12.66 -29.09
N SER A 96 -20.13 11.33 -28.92
CA SER A 96 -19.28 10.46 -29.73
C SER A 96 -17.79 10.80 -29.85
N GLY A 97 -16.94 10.08 -29.11
CA GLY A 97 -15.51 10.00 -29.42
C GLY A 97 -14.73 9.29 -28.33
N GLY A 98 -14.26 8.07 -28.62
CA GLY A 98 -13.55 7.21 -27.67
C GLY A 98 -12.34 7.88 -27.02
N SER A 99 -12.33 7.92 -25.69
CA SER A 99 -11.21 8.41 -24.88
C SER A 99 -10.39 7.24 -24.37
N LEU A 100 -9.31 6.92 -25.09
CA LEU A 100 -8.21 6.08 -24.61
C LEU A 100 -7.55 6.67 -23.34
N GLY A 101 -7.80 7.95 -23.02
CA GLY A 101 -7.39 8.59 -21.77
C GLY A 101 -8.18 8.12 -20.54
N ASN A 102 -9.44 7.72 -20.69
CA ASN A 102 -10.25 7.22 -19.57
C ASN A 102 -9.88 5.78 -19.18
N VAL A 103 -9.40 4.97 -20.12
CA VAL A 103 -9.00 3.58 -19.84
C VAL A 103 -7.65 3.52 -19.13
N LEU A 104 -6.68 4.34 -19.55
CA LEU A 104 -5.37 4.44 -18.88
C LEU A 104 -5.48 5.03 -17.47
N GLY A 105 -6.37 6.00 -17.26
CA GLY A 105 -6.68 6.51 -15.91
C GLY A 105 -7.38 5.48 -15.01
N SER A 106 -8.23 4.64 -15.58
CA SER A 106 -8.94 3.55 -14.88
C SER A 106 -8.01 2.41 -14.44
N THR A 107 -7.02 2.04 -15.26
CA THR A 107 -6.12 0.90 -14.96
C THR A 107 -5.01 1.27 -13.99
N ILE A 108 -4.47 2.50 -14.06
CA ILE A 108 -3.55 3.03 -13.05
C ILE A 108 -4.26 3.20 -11.71
N SER A 109 -5.52 3.66 -11.71
CA SER A 109 -6.34 3.72 -10.50
C SER A 109 -6.70 2.34 -9.96
N ALA A 110 -6.73 1.28 -10.76
CA ALA A 110 -6.97 -0.08 -10.29
C ALA A 110 -5.72 -0.75 -9.72
N LEU A 111 -4.53 -0.44 -10.26
CA LEU A 111 -3.25 -1.02 -9.85
C LEU A 111 -2.62 -0.33 -8.63
N LEU A 112 -2.80 1.00 -8.47
CA LEU A 112 -2.38 1.72 -7.25
C LEU A 112 -3.40 1.66 -6.11
N GLY A 113 -4.28 0.67 -6.16
CA GLY A 113 -5.41 0.56 -5.24
C GLY A 113 -6.49 1.54 -5.67
N ALA A 114 -7.55 1.01 -6.29
CA ALA A 114 -8.80 1.75 -6.33
C ALA A 114 -9.08 2.18 -4.89
N PRO A 115 -9.50 3.42 -4.62
CA PRO A 115 -9.84 3.87 -3.29
C PRO A 115 -11.06 3.06 -2.82
N GLY A 116 -10.81 1.83 -2.38
CA GLY A 116 -11.73 1.03 -1.63
C GLY A 116 -12.16 1.88 -0.46
N ARG A 117 -13.45 1.86 -0.16
CA ARG A 117 -14.02 2.61 0.96
C ARG A 117 -13.55 2.07 2.31
N ALA A 118 -12.53 1.20 2.33
CA ALA A 118 -11.72 0.85 3.49
C ALA A 118 -11.06 2.07 4.15
N THR A 119 -10.93 3.21 3.45
CA THR A 119 -10.50 4.50 4.02
C THR A 119 -11.67 5.43 4.41
N GLY A 120 -12.90 5.00 4.19
CA GLY A 120 -14.12 5.78 4.45
C GLY A 120 -14.46 6.75 3.31
N GLY A 121 -15.64 7.38 3.40
CA GLY A 121 -16.04 8.43 2.47
C GLY A 121 -17.51 8.37 2.01
N PRO A 122 -18.00 9.41 1.30
CA PRO A 122 -19.38 9.51 0.88
C PRO A 122 -19.76 8.40 -0.11
N VAL A 123 -20.99 7.90 0.02
CA VAL A 123 -21.59 6.87 -0.83
C VAL A 123 -22.87 7.38 -1.46
N SER A 124 -23.09 6.96 -2.70
CA SER A 124 -24.25 7.33 -3.50
C SER A 124 -25.16 6.11 -3.71
N PRO A 125 -26.49 6.30 -3.79
CA PRO A 125 -27.42 5.22 -4.06
C PRO A 125 -27.07 4.42 -5.31
N GLY A 126 -27.28 3.11 -5.28
CA GLY A 126 -27.18 2.22 -6.45
C GLY A 126 -25.76 1.92 -6.94
N ARG A 127 -24.72 2.44 -6.28
CA ARG A 127 -23.32 2.14 -6.61
C ARG A 127 -22.77 1.11 -5.66
N ALA A 128 -22.11 0.10 -6.21
CA ALA A 128 -21.40 -0.88 -5.40
C ALA A 128 -20.04 -0.32 -4.96
N TYR A 129 -19.76 -0.44 -3.67
CA TYR A 129 -18.52 0.00 -3.03
C TYR A 129 -17.88 -1.20 -2.33
N MET A 130 -16.57 -1.37 -2.46
CA MET A 130 -15.85 -2.38 -1.67
C MET A 130 -15.56 -1.79 -0.29
N VAL A 131 -16.13 -2.38 0.77
CA VAL A 131 -16.02 -1.96 2.16
C VAL A 131 -15.62 -3.19 2.96
N GLY A 132 -14.35 -3.33 3.34
CA GLY A 132 -13.95 -4.49 4.13
C GLY A 132 -12.52 -4.41 4.63
N GLU A 133 -12.39 -4.34 5.96
CA GLU A 133 -11.11 -4.44 6.68
C GLU A 133 -10.72 -5.91 6.92
N ARG A 134 -11.67 -6.85 6.72
CA ARG A 134 -11.53 -8.30 6.99
C ARG A 134 -11.82 -9.19 5.78
N GLY A 135 -11.80 -8.63 4.57
CA GLY A 135 -12.07 -9.36 3.34
C GLY A 135 -12.88 -8.53 2.34
N PRO A 136 -13.01 -8.98 1.09
CA PRO A 136 -13.68 -8.25 0.02
C PRO A 136 -15.21 -8.31 0.17
N GLU A 137 -15.77 -7.50 1.05
CA GLU A 137 -17.22 -7.28 1.14
C GLU A 137 -17.65 -6.10 0.25
N MET A 138 -18.79 -6.26 -0.42
CA MET A 138 -19.38 -5.26 -1.31
C MET A 138 -20.62 -4.65 -0.66
N PHE A 139 -20.65 -3.32 -0.58
CA PHE A 139 -21.72 -2.52 -0.04
C PHE A 139 -22.41 -1.71 -1.15
N VAL A 140 -23.73 -1.89 -1.30
CA VAL A 140 -24.55 -1.15 -2.27
C VAL A 140 -25.60 -0.34 -1.48
N PRO A 141 -25.44 0.98 -1.32
CA PRO A 141 -26.39 1.79 -0.58
C PRO A 141 -27.66 2.01 -1.41
N THR A 142 -28.82 2.01 -0.77
CA THR A 142 -30.11 2.40 -1.37
C THR A 142 -30.41 3.89 -1.17
N SER A 143 -29.67 4.56 -0.27
CA SER A 143 -29.78 5.99 0.04
C SER A 143 -28.40 6.63 0.09
N ALA A 144 -28.33 7.95 -0.11
CA ALA A 144 -27.07 8.70 0.03
C ALA A 144 -26.61 8.68 1.49
N GLY A 145 -25.31 8.52 1.70
CA GLY A 145 -24.74 8.40 3.04
C GLY A 145 -23.22 8.50 3.04
N ARG A 146 -22.59 8.09 4.13
CA ARG A 146 -21.14 8.05 4.28
C ARG A 146 -20.72 6.77 4.99
N VAL A 147 -19.64 6.16 4.52
CA VAL A 147 -18.96 5.06 5.22
C VAL A 147 -17.96 5.69 6.16
N GLU A 148 -18.13 5.47 7.46
CA GLU A 148 -17.16 5.84 8.48
C GLU A 148 -16.25 4.63 8.72
N THR A 149 -14.93 4.85 8.73
CA THR A 149 -13.97 3.83 9.14
C THR A 149 -13.76 3.92 10.64
N GLN A 150 -13.81 2.78 11.32
CA GLN A 150 -13.38 2.73 12.71
C GLN A 150 -11.86 2.75 12.70
N THR A 151 -11.28 3.94 12.73
CA THR A 151 -9.83 4.13 12.82
C THR A 151 -9.34 3.47 14.11
N SER A 152 -8.86 2.23 13.96
CA SER A 152 -8.11 1.49 14.96
C SER A 152 -6.84 2.29 15.26
N GLY A 153 -6.88 3.11 16.30
CA GLY A 153 -5.78 4.02 16.66
C GLY A 153 -6.21 5.25 17.47
N GLY A 154 -7.51 5.53 17.57
CA GLY A 154 -8.04 6.52 18.50
C GLY A 154 -9.03 5.87 19.45
N GLU A 155 -8.55 5.32 20.56
CA GLU A 155 -9.38 5.10 21.74
C GLU A 155 -9.83 6.48 22.22
N ALA A 156 -10.91 7.00 21.62
CA ALA A 156 -11.65 8.09 22.22
C ALA A 156 -12.01 7.60 23.63
N PRO A 157 -11.59 8.27 24.72
CA PRO A 157 -11.90 7.82 26.06
C PRO A 157 -13.41 7.72 26.14
N ARG A 158 -13.93 6.49 26.17
CA ARG A 158 -15.35 6.21 26.38
C ARG A 158 -15.61 6.63 27.81
N ASN A 159 -15.92 7.90 28.02
CA ASN A 159 -16.27 8.42 29.33
C ASN A 159 -17.66 7.87 29.69
N VAL A 160 -17.70 6.66 30.21
CA VAL A 160 -18.92 5.99 30.64
C VAL A 160 -19.22 6.46 32.06
N THR A 161 -19.99 7.54 32.17
CA THR A 161 -20.53 8.00 33.45
C THR A 161 -21.71 7.10 33.84
N VAL A 162 -21.48 6.13 34.73
CA VAL A 162 -22.55 5.28 35.27
C VAL A 162 -23.12 5.92 36.54
N GLY A 163 -24.32 6.48 36.44
CA GLY A 163 -25.08 6.97 37.60
C GLY A 163 -25.87 5.82 38.24
N ILE A 164 -25.44 5.32 39.40
CA ILE A 164 -26.15 4.26 40.13
C ILE A 164 -26.93 4.91 41.26
N SER A 165 -28.26 5.01 41.11
CA SER A 165 -29.16 5.42 42.19
C SER A 165 -29.56 4.19 43.01
N ILE A 166 -29.16 4.17 44.28
CA ILE A 166 -29.51 3.11 45.21
C ILE A 166 -30.68 3.61 46.06
N ALA A 167 -31.86 3.01 45.89
CA ALA A 167 -33.00 3.28 46.75
C ALA A 167 -32.73 2.68 48.15
N ALA A 168 -32.36 3.54 49.11
CA ALA A 168 -32.23 3.12 50.50
C ALA A 168 -33.63 2.98 51.14
N PRO A 169 -33.96 1.85 51.77
CA PRO A 169 -35.16 1.73 52.59
C PRO A 169 -35.12 2.74 53.73
N ARG A 170 -36.26 3.38 54.01
CA ARG A 170 -36.37 4.43 55.04
C ARG A 170 -35.97 3.86 56.41
N GLY A 171 -34.90 4.40 57.01
CA GLY A 171 -34.46 4.06 58.37
C GLY A 171 -33.06 3.47 58.54
N SER A 172 -32.29 3.25 57.47
CA SER A 172 -30.91 2.75 57.58
C SER A 172 -29.89 3.90 57.68
N SER A 173 -29.00 3.86 58.67
CA SER A 173 -27.91 4.83 58.81
C SER A 173 -26.95 4.77 57.60
N THR A 174 -27.01 5.83 56.80
CA THR A 174 -26.38 6.00 55.49
C THR A 174 -24.86 5.72 55.40
N PRO A 175 -24.00 5.84 56.43
CA PRO A 175 -22.55 5.66 56.26
C PRO A 175 -22.08 4.20 56.06
N ALA A 176 -22.65 3.23 56.80
CA ALA A 176 -22.11 1.87 56.85
C ALA A 176 -22.49 1.01 55.62
N ILE A 177 -23.69 1.23 55.08
CA ILE A 177 -24.19 0.50 53.91
C ILE A 177 -23.44 0.95 52.64
N LEU A 178 -23.14 2.24 52.52
CA LEU A 178 -22.36 2.80 51.42
C LEU A 178 -20.92 2.27 51.40
N GLN A 179 -20.29 2.06 52.57
CA GLN A 179 -18.95 1.48 52.66
C GLN A 179 -18.90 0.01 52.25
N ARG A 180 -19.96 -0.78 52.53
CA ARG A 180 -20.03 -2.19 52.14
C ARG A 180 -20.33 -2.36 50.65
N SER A 181 -21.27 -1.58 50.11
CA SER A 181 -21.67 -1.65 48.71
C SER A 181 -20.60 -1.09 47.77
N SER A 182 -19.89 -0.01 48.15
CA SER A 182 -18.81 0.57 47.32
C SER A 182 -17.69 -0.43 47.04
N ARG A 183 -17.31 -1.25 48.02
CA ARG A 183 -16.29 -2.31 47.83
C ARG A 183 -16.78 -3.41 46.90
N GLN A 184 -18.05 -3.80 47.01
CA GLN A 184 -18.64 -4.83 46.14
C GLN A 184 -18.70 -4.34 44.69
N VAL A 185 -19.19 -3.11 44.46
CA VAL A 185 -19.26 -2.49 43.13
C VAL A 185 -17.86 -2.28 42.53
N ALA A 186 -16.89 -1.82 43.32
CA ALA A 186 -15.52 -1.65 42.84
C ALA A 186 -14.89 -2.99 42.40
N SER A 187 -15.17 -4.07 43.13
CA SER A 187 -14.65 -5.40 42.79
C SER A 187 -15.30 -5.99 41.54
N SER A 188 -16.61 -5.77 41.33
CA SER A 188 -17.30 -6.24 40.12
C SER A 188 -16.87 -5.45 38.89
N VAL A 189 -16.70 -4.13 39.02
CA VAL A 189 -16.20 -3.27 37.92
C VAL A 189 -14.76 -3.64 37.55
N ARG A 190 -13.87 -3.84 38.54
CA ARG A 190 -12.50 -4.29 38.28
C ARG A 190 -12.47 -5.63 37.55
N ARG A 191 -13.31 -6.59 37.93
CA ARG A 191 -13.39 -7.90 37.26
C ARG A 191 -13.90 -7.79 35.83
N ALA A 192 -14.89 -6.92 35.58
CA ALA A 192 -15.42 -6.69 34.24
C ALA A 192 -14.41 -5.99 33.31
N LEU A 193 -13.56 -5.12 33.85
CA LEU A 193 -12.51 -4.43 33.09
C LEU A 193 -11.27 -5.31 32.83
N ALA A 194 -10.97 -6.27 33.71
CA ALA A 194 -9.81 -7.16 33.57
C ALA A 194 -10.13 -8.48 32.84
N GLY A 195 -11.40 -8.77 32.58
CA GLY A 195 -11.89 -10.02 31.97
C GLY A 195 -12.21 -9.92 30.48
N ASN A 196 -11.77 -8.85 29.81
CA ASN A 196 -11.87 -8.60 28.37
C ASN A 196 -10.46 -8.32 27.84
#